data_AF-A0A6L9ZNE4-F1
#
_entry.id   AF-A0A6L9ZNE4-F1
#
_cell.length_a   1.000
_cell.length_b   1.000
_cell.length_c   1.000
_cell.angle_alpha   90.00
_cell.angle_beta   90.00
_cell.angle_gamma   90.00
#
_symmetry.space_group_name_H-M   'P 1'
#
loop_
_entity.id
_entity.type
_entity.pdbx_description
1 polymer ?
#
loop_
_entity_poly.entity_id
_entity_poly.type
_entity_poly.pdbx_seq_one_letter_code
_entity_poly.pdbx_strand_id
1 'polypeptide(L)'
;MKVKFIEYLQAKGWRKEASISDNLGNVDAVFNRAGKVIAVEWETGNISSSHRSINKMAFAIQRQDILAGFLIVPCRTLAKYLTDRIGNFEELEPYFDFWRNCTVCYPGILSIIGIEYDDTSYDVPRIPKGTSGRAKN
;
A
#
# COMPACT_ATOMS: atom_id res chain seq x y z
N MET A 1 -0.88 -12.25 4.42
CA MET A 1 0.23 -11.47 3.85
C MET A 1 0.39 -10.14 4.59
N LYS A 2 -0.51 -9.17 4.41
CA LYS A 2 -0.50 -7.86 5.13
C LYS A 2 -0.18 -7.96 6.64
N VAL A 3 -0.91 -8.81 7.37
CA VAL A 3 -0.75 -8.94 8.84
C VAL A 3 0.71 -9.22 9.25
N LYS A 4 1.35 -10.22 8.64
CA LYS A 4 2.73 -10.60 8.94
C LYS A 4 3.73 -9.50 8.58
N PHE A 5 3.49 -8.80 7.48
CA PHE A 5 4.31 -7.66 7.07
C PHE A 5 4.23 -6.52 8.09
N ILE A 6 3.02 -6.15 8.54
CA ILE A 6 2.84 -5.09 9.53
C ILE A 6 3.42 -5.50 10.89
N GLU A 7 3.24 -6.75 11.33
CA GLU A 7 3.88 -7.27 12.54
C GLU A 7 5.41 -7.15 12.48
N TYR A 8 6.01 -7.49 11.33
CA TYR A 8 7.44 -7.34 11.10
C TYR A 8 7.88 -5.88 11.20
N LEU A 9 7.17 -4.95 10.56
CA LEU A 9 7.47 -3.52 10.67
C LEU A 9 7.36 -3.01 12.11
N GLN A 10 6.32 -3.42 12.84
CA GLN A 10 6.16 -3.04 14.25
C GLN A 10 7.35 -3.50 15.10
N ALA A 11 7.83 -4.73 14.90
CA ALA A 11 9.02 -5.24 15.58
C ALA A 11 10.30 -4.45 15.23
N LYS A 12 10.30 -3.70 14.11
CA LYS A 12 11.38 -2.79 13.71
C LYS A 12 11.15 -1.32 14.13
N GLY A 13 10.16 -1.06 14.98
CA GLY A 13 9.89 0.26 15.54
C GLY A 13 8.92 1.12 14.72
N TRP A 14 8.19 0.54 13.77
CA TRP A 14 7.11 1.23 13.07
C TRP A 14 5.84 1.29 13.92
N ARG A 15 5.07 2.37 13.79
CA ARG A 15 3.75 2.52 14.40
C ARG A 15 2.69 2.10 13.41
N LYS A 16 1.80 1.20 13.81
CA LYS A 16 0.68 0.69 13.00
C LYS A 16 -0.52 1.65 13.07
N GLU A 17 -1.32 1.72 12.00
CA GLU A 17 -2.57 2.52 11.92
C GLU A 17 -2.35 3.97 12.38
N ALA A 18 -1.31 4.61 11.85
CA ALA A 18 -0.87 5.93 12.28
C ALA A 18 -1.20 6.99 11.23
N SER A 19 -1.60 8.17 11.70
CA SER A 19 -1.84 9.30 10.81
C SER A 19 -0.51 9.87 10.29
N ILE A 20 -0.49 10.22 9.00
CA ILE A 20 0.64 10.91 8.37
C ILE A 20 0.50 12.43 8.43
N SER A 21 -0.73 12.95 8.47
CA SER A 21 -1.02 14.37 8.64
C SER A 21 -2.44 14.55 9.18
N ASP A 22 -2.74 15.71 9.73
CA ASP A 22 -4.10 16.06 10.11
C ASP A 22 -5.02 15.97 8.87
N ASN A 23 -6.17 15.30 9.02
CA ASN A 23 -7.24 15.15 8.02
C ASN A 23 -6.98 14.20 6.82
N LEU A 24 -5.81 13.58 6.69
CA LEU A 24 -5.57 12.59 5.62
C LEU A 24 -5.92 11.14 6.00
N GLY A 25 -6.27 10.92 7.27
CA GLY A 25 -6.55 9.60 7.83
C GLY A 25 -5.27 8.78 8.05
N ASN A 26 -5.47 7.59 8.58
CA ASN A 26 -4.36 6.69 8.91
C ASN A 26 -3.81 5.99 7.66
N VAL A 27 -2.55 5.59 7.76
CA VAL A 27 -1.92 4.58 6.89
C VAL A 27 -1.58 3.34 7.71
N ASP A 28 -1.35 2.21 7.03
CA ASP A 28 -1.06 0.95 7.69
C ASP A 28 0.14 1.00 8.65
N ALA A 29 1.24 1.66 8.24
CA ALA A 29 2.41 1.82 9.09
C ALA A 29 3.18 3.12 8.83
N VAL A 30 3.68 3.73 9.92
CA VAL A 30 4.51 4.94 9.90
C VAL A 30 5.78 4.73 10.70
N PHE A 31 6.92 5.05 10.09
CA PHE A 31 8.19 5.22 10.79
C PHE A 31 8.42 6.71 11.03
N ASN A 32 8.78 7.08 12.25
CA ASN A 32 9.18 8.44 12.56
C ASN A 32 10.46 8.40 13.40
N ARG A 33 11.50 9.06 12.90
CA ARG A 33 12.73 9.28 13.66
C ARG A 33 13.23 10.70 13.44
N ALA A 34 13.34 11.47 14.51
CA ALA A 34 13.82 12.85 14.48
C ALA A 34 13.07 13.74 13.46
N GLY A 35 11.73 13.62 13.41
CA GLY A 35 10.87 14.39 12.50
C GLY A 35 10.86 13.87 11.06
N LYS A 36 11.66 12.85 10.72
CA LYS A 36 11.66 12.21 9.42
C LYS A 36 10.59 11.12 9.39
N VAL A 37 9.49 11.39 8.70
CA VAL A 37 8.33 10.50 8.62
C VAL A 37 8.36 9.71 7.31
N ILE A 38 8.14 8.40 7.40
CA ILE A 38 7.96 7.50 6.25
C ILE A 38 6.66 6.74 6.43
N ALA A 39 5.86 6.67 5.37
CA ALA A 39 4.57 6.00 5.33
C ALA A 39 4.61 4.74 4.47
N VAL A 40 3.88 3.71 4.89
CA VAL A 40 3.67 2.47 4.13
C VAL A 40 2.19 2.13 4.16
N GLU A 41 1.63 1.80 2.99
CA GLU A 41 0.30 1.24 2.78
C GLU A 41 0.42 -0.12 2.08
N TRP A 42 -0.31 -1.12 2.56
CA TRP A 42 -0.47 -2.42 1.91
C TRP A 42 -1.91 -2.55 1.40
N GLU A 43 -2.05 -2.59 0.08
CA GLU A 43 -3.35 -2.72 -0.56
C GLU A 43 -3.79 -4.17 -0.63
N THR A 44 -4.94 -4.43 0.00
CA THR A 44 -5.71 -5.68 -0.14
C THR A 44 -7.09 -5.42 -0.71
N GLY A 45 -7.39 -4.17 -1.08
CA GLY A 45 -8.69 -3.72 -1.51
C GLY A 45 -8.78 -3.54 -3.03
N ASN A 46 -9.88 -2.95 -3.47
CA ASN A 46 -10.08 -2.58 -4.85
C ASN A 46 -9.08 -1.51 -5.32
N ILE A 47 -8.79 -1.46 -6.61
CA ILE A 47 -7.90 -0.47 -7.26
C ILE A 47 -8.19 0.98 -6.84
N SER A 48 -9.46 1.35 -6.66
CA SER A 48 -9.84 2.69 -6.18
C SER A 48 -9.28 3.04 -4.80
N SER A 49 -9.09 2.05 -3.92
CA SER A 49 -8.41 2.23 -2.63
C SER A 49 -6.94 2.59 -2.84
N SER A 50 -6.25 1.89 -3.76
CA SER A 50 -4.87 2.17 -4.13
C SER A 50 -4.68 3.60 -4.64
N HIS A 51 -5.56 4.09 -5.52
CA HIS A 51 -5.53 5.49 -5.97
C HIS A 51 -5.63 6.47 -4.79
N ARG A 52 -6.54 6.22 -3.84
CA ARG A 52 -6.70 7.06 -2.65
C ARG A 52 -5.44 7.04 -1.79
N SER A 53 -4.84 5.88 -1.57
CA SER A 53 -3.60 5.75 -0.79
C SER A 53 -2.43 6.47 -1.44
N ILE A 54 -2.27 6.36 -2.77
CA ILE A 54 -1.22 7.07 -3.51
C ILE A 54 -1.46 8.59 -3.43
N ASN A 55 -2.68 9.06 -3.67
CA ASN A 55 -3.01 10.48 -3.61
C ASN A 55 -2.75 11.06 -2.21
N LYS A 56 -3.08 10.29 -1.16
CA LYS A 56 -2.80 10.65 0.24
C LYS A 56 -1.29 10.86 0.46
N MET A 57 -0.46 9.91 0.04
CA MET A 57 1.00 9.99 0.19
C MET A 57 1.62 11.08 -0.69
N ALA A 58 1.16 11.23 -1.94
CA ALA A 58 1.61 12.29 -2.83
C ALA A 58 1.34 13.67 -2.22
N PHE A 59 0.13 13.90 -1.71
CA PHE A 59 -0.22 15.16 -1.05
C PHE A 59 0.59 15.40 0.23
N ALA A 60 0.85 14.37 1.04
CA ALA A 60 1.71 14.48 2.21
C ALA A 60 3.18 14.82 1.85
N ILE A 61 3.70 14.30 0.73
CA ILE A 61 5.02 14.69 0.19
C ILE A 61 5.00 16.15 -0.25
N GLN A 62 3.96 16.60 -0.96
CA GLN A 62 3.84 18.01 -1.37
C GLN A 62 3.90 18.97 -0.17
N ARG A 63 3.26 18.58 0.94
CA ARG A 63 3.24 19.34 2.20
C ARG A 63 4.48 19.17 3.07
N GLN A 64 5.40 18.29 2.68
CA GLN A 64 6.59 17.92 3.47
C GLN A 64 6.24 17.29 4.83
N ASP A 65 5.05 16.71 4.93
CA ASP A 65 4.60 15.97 6.13
C ASP A 65 5.31 14.60 6.21
N ILE A 66 5.69 14.01 5.06
CA ILE A 66 6.48 12.77 4.96
C ILE A 66 7.64 12.93 3.98
N LEU A 67 8.74 12.20 4.22
CA LEU A 67 9.86 12.08 3.30
C LEU A 67 9.63 11.03 2.21
N ALA A 68 8.91 9.96 2.55
CA ALA A 68 8.67 8.86 1.63
C ALA A 68 7.35 8.16 1.90
N GLY A 69 6.69 7.74 0.83
CA GLY A 69 5.50 6.90 0.84
C GLY A 69 5.70 5.66 -0.03
N PHE A 70 5.36 4.49 0.51
CA PHE A 70 5.45 3.21 -0.18
C PHE A 70 4.08 2.54 -0.25
N LEU A 71 3.60 2.28 -1.47
CA LEU A 71 2.43 1.44 -1.70
C LEU A 71 2.89 0.02 -2.04
N ILE A 72 2.42 -0.98 -1.29
CA ILE A 72 2.62 -2.39 -1.62
C ILE A 72 1.33 -2.93 -2.23
N VAL A 73 1.43 -3.52 -3.42
CA VAL A 73 0.29 -4.00 -4.20
C VAL A 73 0.68 -5.31 -4.91
N PRO A 74 -0.21 -6.30 -5.07
CA PRO A 74 0.11 -7.49 -5.83
C PRO A 74 0.34 -7.18 -7.31
N CYS A 75 1.22 -7.92 -7.98
CA CYS A 75 1.23 -7.97 -9.45
C CYS A 75 -0.02 -8.71 -9.96
N ARG A 76 -0.38 -8.53 -11.23
CA ARG A 76 -1.56 -9.15 -11.87
C ARG A 76 -1.53 -10.67 -11.78
N THR A 77 -0.34 -11.25 -11.85
CA THR A 77 -0.08 -12.69 -11.71
C THR A 77 -0.42 -13.22 -10.32
N LEU A 78 -0.08 -12.50 -9.25
CA LEU A 78 -0.55 -12.82 -7.90
C LEU A 78 -2.05 -12.55 -7.73
N ALA A 79 -2.53 -11.40 -8.22
CA ALA A 79 -3.89 -10.90 -8.01
C ALA A 79 -4.97 -11.88 -8.50
N LYS A 80 -4.70 -12.65 -9.57
CA LYS A 80 -5.62 -13.67 -10.12
C LYS A 80 -5.97 -14.79 -9.13
N TYR A 81 -5.15 -15.00 -8.10
CA TYR A 81 -5.38 -15.99 -7.04
C TYR A 81 -6.02 -15.39 -5.77
N LEU A 82 -6.22 -14.07 -5.72
CA LEU A 82 -6.76 -13.36 -4.57
C LEU A 82 -8.26 -13.07 -4.73
N THR A 83 -8.83 -12.31 -3.81
CA THR A 83 -10.25 -11.91 -3.85
C THR A 83 -10.57 -11.09 -5.10
N ASP A 84 -11.80 -11.22 -5.59
CA ASP A 84 -12.27 -10.54 -6.81
C ASP A 84 -12.03 -9.02 -6.75
N ARG A 85 -11.54 -8.46 -7.86
CA ARG A 85 -11.24 -7.02 -8.09
C ARG A 85 -10.24 -6.38 -7.12
N ILE A 86 -9.33 -7.15 -6.54
CA ILE A 86 -8.17 -6.57 -5.87
C ILE A 86 -7.37 -5.73 -6.87
N GLY A 87 -6.95 -4.52 -6.48
CA GLY A 87 -6.07 -3.71 -7.32
C GLY A 87 -4.72 -4.41 -7.53
N ASN A 88 -4.13 -4.23 -8.70
CA ASN A 88 -2.79 -4.75 -9.02
C ASN A 88 -1.87 -3.66 -9.56
N PHE A 89 -0.56 -3.94 -9.55
CA PHE A 89 0.49 -3.03 -10.01
C PHE A 89 0.25 -2.54 -11.44
N GLU A 90 -0.05 -3.45 -12.36
CA GLU A 90 -0.20 -3.17 -13.79
C GLU A 90 -1.49 -2.41 -14.12
N GLU A 91 -2.50 -2.42 -13.23
CA GLU A 91 -3.66 -1.53 -13.33
C GLU A 91 -3.33 -0.09 -12.90
N LEU A 92 -2.34 0.10 -12.03
CA LEU A 92 -1.88 1.42 -11.60
C LEU A 92 -0.87 2.03 -12.57
N GLU A 93 -0.11 1.19 -13.30
CA GLU A 93 0.97 1.60 -14.20
C GLU A 93 0.60 2.74 -15.17
N PRO A 94 -0.57 2.73 -15.83
CA PRO A 94 -0.97 3.82 -16.73
C PRO A 94 -1.03 5.22 -16.07
N TYR A 95 -1.07 5.30 -14.74
CA TYR A 95 -1.17 6.53 -13.97
C TYR A 95 0.17 6.98 -13.35
N PHE A 96 1.27 6.23 -13.54
CA PHE A 96 2.55 6.55 -12.90
C PHE A 96 3.07 7.94 -13.23
N ASP A 97 2.99 8.36 -14.50
CA ASP A 97 3.44 9.69 -14.90
C ASP A 97 2.58 10.80 -14.30
N PHE A 98 1.28 10.55 -14.08
CA PHE A 98 0.43 11.50 -13.36
C PHE A 98 0.95 11.74 -11.93
N TRP A 99 1.22 10.69 -11.16
CA TRP A 99 1.73 10.83 -9.78
C TRP A 99 3.16 11.34 -9.72
N ARG A 100 4.00 10.99 -10.70
CA ARG A 100 5.35 11.55 -10.87
C ARG A 100 5.25 13.07 -11.03
N ASN A 101 4.38 13.54 -11.91
CA ASN A 101 4.16 14.97 -12.13
C ASN A 101 3.58 15.68 -10.91
N CYS A 102 2.72 15.01 -10.12
CA CYS A 102 2.23 15.57 -8.86
C CYS A 102 3.34 15.77 -7.82
N THR A 103 4.43 14.99 -7.86
CA THR A 103 5.47 15.00 -6.81
C THR A 103 6.80 15.61 -7.26
N VAL A 104 7.00 15.83 -8.57
CA VAL A 104 8.30 16.23 -9.17
C VAL A 104 8.93 17.50 -8.58
N CYS A 105 8.12 18.47 -8.14
CA CYS A 105 8.62 19.74 -7.58
C CYS A 105 8.95 19.67 -6.08
N TYR A 106 8.71 18.53 -5.43
CA TYR A 106 8.78 18.40 -3.98
C TYR A 106 9.82 17.34 -3.60
N PRO A 107 10.72 17.62 -2.64
CA PRO A 107 11.66 16.60 -2.20
C PRO A 107 10.91 15.49 -1.46
N GLY A 108 11.12 14.25 -1.91
CA GLY A 108 10.51 13.06 -1.33
C GLY A 108 10.52 11.87 -2.29
N ILE A 109 10.07 10.72 -1.80
CA ILE A 109 9.97 9.49 -2.60
C ILE A 109 8.54 8.96 -2.55
N LEU A 110 7.93 8.76 -3.71
CA LEU A 110 6.71 7.97 -3.85
C LEU A 110 7.06 6.71 -4.63
N SER A 111 6.89 5.54 -4.01
CA SER A 111 7.23 4.26 -4.62
C SER A 111 6.04 3.31 -4.55
N ILE A 112 5.79 2.64 -5.67
CA ILE A 112 4.78 1.58 -5.80
C ILE A 112 5.56 0.29 -6.00
N ILE A 113 5.31 -0.70 -5.16
CA ILE A 113 6.04 -1.96 -5.10
C ILE A 113 5.07 -3.09 -5.44
N GLY A 114 5.27 -3.69 -6.60
CA GLY A 114 4.61 -4.92 -7.02
C GLY A 114 5.20 -6.12 -6.27
N ILE A 115 4.35 -6.96 -5.70
CA ILE A 115 4.76 -8.21 -5.04
C ILE A 115 4.18 -9.43 -5.74
N GLU A 116 4.89 -10.55 -5.64
CA GLU A 116 4.55 -11.81 -6.27
C GLU A 116 4.72 -12.98 -5.29
N TYR A 117 4.13 -14.13 -5.60
CA TYR A 117 4.49 -15.39 -4.94
C TYR A 117 5.87 -15.89 -5.41
N ASP A 118 6.51 -16.73 -4.60
CA ASP A 118 7.77 -17.39 -5.03
C ASP A 118 7.50 -18.52 -6.04
N ASP A 119 6.44 -19.31 -5.81
CA ASP A 119 5.98 -20.37 -6.73
C ASP A 119 4.48 -20.69 -6.55
N THR A 120 3.91 -21.52 -7.44
CA THR A 120 2.54 -22.03 -7.37
C THR A 120 2.49 -23.53 -7.11
N SER A 121 1.55 -23.98 -6.29
CA SER A 121 1.29 -25.41 -6.06
C SER A 121 -0.20 -25.65 -5.79
N TYR A 122 -0.69 -26.82 -6.17
CA TYR A 122 -2.03 -27.29 -5.80
C TYR A 122 -2.06 -27.99 -4.43
N ASP A 123 -0.90 -28.28 -3.85
CA ASP A 123 -0.75 -29.04 -2.59
C ASP A 123 -0.69 -28.13 -1.35
N VAL A 124 -0.92 -26.82 -1.53
CA VAL A 124 -0.93 -25.84 -0.44
C VAL A 124 -2.36 -25.43 -0.07
N PRO A 125 -2.63 -25.13 1.21
CA PRO A 125 -3.95 -24.67 1.62
C PRO A 125 -4.31 -23.33 0.97
N ARG A 126 -5.59 -23.17 0.61
CA ARG A 126 -6.10 -21.90 0.09
C ARG A 126 -6.02 -20.82 1.17
N ILE A 127 -5.71 -19.60 0.76
CA ILE A 127 -5.76 -18.43 1.64
C ILE A 127 -7.22 -18.17 2.04
N PRO A 128 -7.55 -18.13 3.35
CA PRO A 128 -8.91 -17.85 3.80
C PRO A 128 -9.39 -16.48 3.32
N LYS A 129 -10.65 -16.39 2.90
CA LYS A 129 -11.31 -15.11 2.59
C LYS A 129 -11.93 -14.53 3.85
N GLY A 130 -11.87 -13.21 4.00
CA GLY A 130 -12.67 -12.49 4.98
C GLY A 130 -14.15 -12.41 4.57
N THR A 131 -15.02 -12.03 5.50
CA THR A 131 -16.47 -11.89 5.30
C THR A 131 -16.91 -10.52 4.75
N SER A 132 -16.03 -9.81 4.05
CA SER A 132 -16.28 -8.43 3.59
C SER A 132 -17.14 -8.34 2.32
N GLY A 133 -18.03 -7.34 2.24
CA GLY A 133 -18.78 -7.00 1.02
C GLY A 133 -19.95 -7.94 0.75
N ARG A 134 -20.02 -8.50 -0.47
CA ARG A 134 -21.07 -9.45 -0.90
C ARG A 134 -20.74 -10.92 -0.59
N ALA A 135 -19.81 -11.19 0.31
CA ALA A 135 -19.47 -12.55 0.69
C ALA A 135 -20.73 -13.23 1.28
N LYS A 136 -21.20 -14.32 0.64
CA LYS A 136 -22.21 -15.18 1.24
C LYS A 136 -21.47 -16.24 2.06
N ASN A 137 -21.93 -16.45 3.29
CA ASN A 137 -21.49 -17.56 4.15
C ASN A 137 -21.79 -18.90 3.48
#